data_AF-A0AAW9BAQ3-F1
#
_entry.id   AF-A0AAW9BAQ3-F1
#
_cell.length_a   1.000
_cell.length_b   1.000
_cell.length_c   1.000
_cell.angle_alpha   90.00
_cell.angle_beta   90.00
_cell.angle_gamma   90.00
#
_symmetry.space_group_name_H-M   'P 1'
#
loop_
_entity.id
_entity.type
_entity.pdbx_description
1 polymer ?
#
loop_
_entity_poly.entity_id
_entity_poly.type
_entity_poly.pdbx_seq_one_letter_code
_entity_poly.pdbx_strand_id
1 'polypeptide(L)'
;MKKLILFAPLLLAGCGGLAVMDRTDAVKAQPEMLIKTDGDFWGFGADGHFDFAGKYKGKYSRSASNSSWFNRISFKEGSMGAEVIRIDSGETWLLNCTGGGMSVNYMGVDFGGNDPYTCDITQDGKKVGEFAMEPKSALIDISFEKKETGVVRIGSTHFNVETVHTSPDAMMAVDIPLGYSFKEGTQEIAAVQTNGTIAVQMLPELSEQKKDVIAIGAVASALSWRPKK
;
A
#
# COMPACT_ATOMS: atom_id res chain seq x y z
N MET A 1 -46.02 -29.84 -33.73
CA MET A 1 -45.74 -28.57 -33.02
C MET A 1 -44.60 -28.82 -32.03
N LYS A 2 -43.35 -28.53 -32.40
CA LYS A 2 -42.19 -28.61 -31.49
C LYS A 2 -41.79 -27.17 -31.13
N LYS A 3 -42.00 -26.77 -29.89
CA LYS A 3 -41.54 -25.46 -29.37
C LYS A 3 -40.05 -25.55 -29.10
N LEU A 4 -39.25 -24.86 -29.91
CA LEU A 4 -37.83 -24.68 -29.70
C LEU A 4 -37.66 -23.57 -28.63
N ILE A 5 -37.31 -23.94 -27.42
CA ILE A 5 -36.98 -22.98 -26.35
C ILE A 5 -35.53 -22.54 -26.59
N LEU A 6 -35.36 -21.30 -27.06
CA LEU A 6 -34.05 -20.63 -27.12
C LEU A 6 -33.62 -20.32 -25.68
N PHE A 7 -32.63 -21.05 -25.16
CA PHE A 7 -31.84 -20.61 -24.02
C PHE A 7 -30.87 -19.54 -24.51
N ALA A 8 -31.17 -18.27 -24.24
CA ALA A 8 -30.21 -17.20 -24.39
C ALA A 8 -29.15 -17.35 -23.28
N PRO A 9 -27.85 -17.52 -23.60
CA PRO A 9 -26.82 -17.41 -22.58
C PRO A 9 -26.79 -15.95 -22.14
N LEU A 10 -27.19 -15.71 -20.89
CA LEU A 10 -26.85 -14.50 -20.17
C LEU A 10 -25.33 -14.43 -20.11
N LEU A 11 -24.74 -13.72 -21.08
CA LEU A 11 -23.40 -13.21 -20.97
C LEU A 11 -23.41 -12.28 -19.77
N LEU A 12 -23.00 -12.82 -18.61
CA LEU A 12 -22.48 -12.03 -17.50
C LEU A 12 -21.24 -11.32 -18.05
N ALA A 13 -21.46 -10.18 -18.71
CA ALA A 13 -20.47 -9.14 -18.78
C ALA A 13 -20.27 -8.70 -17.32
N GLY A 14 -19.38 -9.41 -16.62
CA GLY A 14 -18.77 -8.89 -15.42
C GLY A 14 -18.09 -7.60 -15.83
N CYS A 15 -18.73 -6.47 -15.59
CA CYS A 15 -18.02 -5.22 -15.45
C CYS A 15 -16.92 -5.52 -14.44
N GLY A 16 -15.67 -5.58 -14.91
CA GLY A 16 -14.48 -5.64 -14.07
C GLY A 16 -14.36 -4.33 -13.31
N GLY A 17 -15.31 -4.09 -12.40
CA GLY A 17 -15.24 -3.02 -11.43
C GLY A 17 -13.97 -3.24 -10.64
N LEU A 18 -13.13 -2.22 -10.60
CA LEU A 18 -11.95 -2.21 -9.74
C LEU A 18 -12.47 -2.37 -8.31
N ALA A 19 -12.26 -3.56 -7.72
CA ALA A 19 -12.77 -3.87 -6.40
C ALA A 19 -12.25 -2.85 -5.39
N VAL A 20 -13.18 -2.16 -4.72
CA VAL A 20 -12.90 -1.17 -3.67
C VAL A 20 -12.73 -1.91 -2.35
N MET A 21 -11.66 -1.64 -1.61
CA MET A 21 -11.42 -2.30 -0.32
C MET A 21 -12.53 -1.98 0.69
N ASP A 22 -12.80 -2.90 1.60
CA ASP A 22 -13.58 -2.60 2.80
C ASP A 22 -12.85 -1.61 3.72
N ARG A 23 -13.65 -0.74 4.34
CA ARG A 23 -13.23 0.29 5.29
C ARG A 23 -14.35 0.51 6.29
N THR A 24 -14.01 1.02 7.46
CA THR A 24 -15.03 1.50 8.41
C THR A 24 -15.84 2.65 7.80
N ASP A 25 -17.13 2.75 8.16
CA ASP A 25 -18.01 3.83 7.68
C ASP A 25 -17.45 5.22 7.97
N ALA A 26 -16.80 5.38 9.13
CA ALA A 26 -16.19 6.64 9.55
C ALA A 26 -15.07 7.09 8.60
N VAL A 27 -14.20 6.17 8.16
CA VAL A 27 -13.13 6.45 7.19
C VAL A 27 -13.69 6.58 5.77
N LYS A 28 -14.63 5.72 5.39
CA LYS A 28 -15.28 5.73 4.07
C LYS A 28 -16.01 7.04 3.78
N ALA A 29 -16.56 7.70 4.81
CA ALA A 29 -17.24 8.99 4.68
C ALA A 29 -16.31 10.19 4.42
N GLN A 30 -14.99 10.02 4.54
CA GLN A 30 -14.01 11.10 4.40
C GLN A 30 -13.67 11.38 2.94
N PRO A 31 -13.20 12.58 2.58
CA PRO A 31 -12.77 12.85 1.22
C PRO A 31 -11.59 11.95 0.80
N GLU A 32 -11.62 11.49 -0.45
CA GLU A 32 -10.49 10.77 -1.04
C GLU A 32 -9.34 11.72 -1.35
N MET A 33 -8.19 11.47 -0.74
CA MET A 33 -6.95 12.15 -1.04
C MET A 33 -6.18 11.34 -2.07
N LEU A 34 -6.26 11.75 -3.34
CA LEU A 34 -5.65 11.02 -4.45
C LEU A 34 -4.12 11.07 -4.42
N ILE A 35 -3.49 9.93 -4.71
CA ILE A 35 -2.06 9.85 -5.00
C ILE A 35 -1.91 9.72 -6.51
N LYS A 36 -1.50 10.81 -7.17
CA LYS A 36 -1.23 10.86 -8.59
C LYS A 36 0.23 10.54 -8.83
N THR A 37 0.52 9.70 -9.81
CA THR A 37 1.90 9.34 -10.17
C THR A 37 2.12 9.48 -11.67
N ASP A 38 3.34 9.84 -12.06
CA ASP A 38 3.75 9.95 -13.47
C ASP A 38 4.24 8.60 -14.05
N GLY A 39 4.32 7.56 -13.22
CA GLY A 39 4.53 6.16 -13.60
C GLY A 39 3.55 5.20 -12.91
N ASP A 40 3.68 3.90 -13.19
CA ASP A 40 2.89 2.83 -12.56
C ASP A 40 3.35 2.59 -11.09
N PHE A 41 3.16 3.58 -10.22
CA PHE A 41 3.62 3.56 -8.83
C PHE A 41 3.05 2.39 -8.02
N TRP A 42 1.81 2.00 -8.32
CA TRP A 42 1.15 0.82 -7.77
C TRP A 42 1.01 -0.32 -8.79
N GLY A 43 1.90 -0.30 -9.79
CA GLY A 43 2.00 -1.27 -10.88
C GLY A 43 3.45 -1.66 -11.14
N PHE A 44 3.86 -1.71 -12.41
CA PHE A 44 5.18 -2.17 -12.87
C PHE A 44 6.26 -1.08 -12.93
N GLY A 45 5.95 0.14 -12.47
CA GLY A 45 6.83 1.30 -12.63
C GLY A 45 8.10 1.15 -11.79
N ALA A 46 9.25 1.10 -12.45
CA ALA A 46 10.55 0.95 -11.78
C ALA A 46 10.91 2.19 -10.96
N ASP A 47 10.47 3.36 -11.37
CA ASP A 47 10.70 4.65 -10.72
C ASP A 47 9.69 5.69 -11.20
N GLY A 48 9.61 6.82 -10.49
CA GLY A 48 8.73 7.93 -10.84
C GLY A 48 8.56 8.95 -9.72
N HIS A 49 7.63 9.88 -9.91
CA HIS A 49 7.18 10.88 -8.96
C HIS A 49 5.73 10.63 -8.54
N PHE A 50 5.40 11.18 -7.37
CA PHE A 50 4.02 11.23 -6.91
C PHE A 50 3.66 12.61 -6.38
N ASP A 51 2.39 12.96 -6.53
CA ASP A 51 1.69 14.04 -5.85
C ASP A 51 0.57 13.42 -5.01
N PHE A 52 0.61 13.63 -3.71
CA PHE A 52 -0.40 13.18 -2.78
C PHE A 52 -1.28 14.36 -2.38
N ALA A 53 -2.39 14.49 -3.10
CA ALA A 53 -3.44 15.49 -2.89
C ALA A 53 -2.92 16.93 -2.77
N GLY A 54 -1.85 17.29 -3.49
CA GLY A 54 -1.21 18.60 -3.39
C GLY A 54 -0.65 18.96 -2.01
N LYS A 55 -0.52 17.99 -1.09
CA LYS A 55 0.01 18.16 0.27
C LYS A 55 1.41 17.58 0.42
N TYR A 56 1.65 16.45 -0.23
CA TYR A 56 2.96 15.83 -0.30
C TYR A 56 3.34 15.60 -1.75
N LYS A 57 4.64 15.64 -2.01
CA LYS A 57 5.20 15.24 -3.29
C LYS A 57 6.42 14.38 -3.06
N GLY A 58 6.84 13.65 -4.06
CA GLY A 58 8.02 12.84 -3.89
C GLY A 58 8.41 12.09 -5.13
N LYS A 59 9.40 11.22 -4.94
CA LYS A 59 9.92 10.32 -5.96
C LYS A 59 10.17 8.96 -5.36
N TYR A 60 10.14 7.93 -6.18
CA TYR A 60 10.34 6.56 -5.74
C TYR A 60 11.17 5.76 -6.75
N SER A 61 11.78 4.68 -6.28
CA SER A 61 12.42 3.66 -7.11
C SER A 61 12.25 2.27 -6.48
N ARG A 62 11.88 1.29 -7.29
CA ARG A 62 11.73 -0.13 -6.92
C ARG A 62 12.99 -0.97 -7.18
N SER A 63 14.01 -0.37 -7.79
CA SER A 63 15.31 -0.97 -8.03
C SER A 63 16.40 0.09 -7.85
N ALA A 64 16.65 0.51 -6.61
CA ALA A 64 17.65 1.52 -6.26
C ALA A 64 19.09 0.98 -6.35
N SER A 65 19.33 0.00 -7.24
CA SER A 65 20.65 -0.49 -7.61
C SER A 65 21.43 0.67 -8.25
N ASN A 66 22.38 1.22 -7.50
CA ASN A 66 23.37 2.20 -7.96
C ASN A 66 22.87 3.62 -8.28
N SER A 67 21.69 4.03 -7.81
CA SER A 67 21.20 5.38 -8.06
C SER A 67 21.86 6.39 -7.11
N SER A 68 22.79 7.19 -7.62
CA SER A 68 23.23 8.48 -7.05
C SER A 68 22.06 9.46 -6.81
N TRP A 69 20.86 9.12 -7.30
CA TRP A 69 19.64 9.91 -7.30
C TRP A 69 19.19 10.46 -5.94
N PHE A 70 19.50 9.77 -4.85
CA PHE A 70 19.14 10.26 -3.51
C PHE A 70 20.27 11.05 -2.83
N ASN A 71 21.50 11.06 -3.36
CA ASN A 71 22.69 11.82 -2.91
C ASN A 71 23.01 11.84 -1.38
N ARG A 72 22.22 11.16 -0.54
CA ARG A 72 22.22 11.25 0.93
C ARG A 72 22.24 9.89 1.60
N ILE A 73 21.98 8.78 0.89
CA ILE A 73 21.96 7.42 1.42
C ILE A 73 22.54 6.45 0.37
N SER A 74 23.44 5.56 0.78
CA SER A 74 23.90 4.44 -0.05
C SER A 74 22.88 3.30 0.03
N PHE A 75 22.20 3.05 -1.10
CA PHE A 75 21.25 1.95 -1.24
C PHE A 75 21.98 0.65 -1.55
N LYS A 76 21.58 -0.45 -0.89
CA LYS A 76 22.06 -1.79 -1.26
C LYS A 76 21.39 -2.24 -2.56
N GLU A 77 22.05 -3.07 -3.33
CA GLU A 77 21.48 -3.66 -4.55
C GLU A 77 20.17 -4.39 -4.25
N GLY A 78 19.10 -4.10 -5.02
CA GLY A 78 17.76 -4.67 -4.80
C GLY A 78 16.89 -3.97 -3.75
N SER A 79 17.37 -2.90 -3.12
CA SER A 79 16.55 -2.06 -2.22
C SER A 79 15.60 -1.13 -2.99
N MET A 80 14.49 -0.78 -2.34
CA MET A 80 13.50 0.17 -2.84
C MET A 80 13.62 1.45 -2.03
N GLY A 81 13.37 2.60 -2.64
CA GLY A 81 13.50 3.89 -1.96
C GLY A 81 12.42 4.87 -2.35
N ALA A 82 12.09 5.78 -1.44
CA ALA A 82 11.28 6.94 -1.75
C ALA A 82 11.75 8.17 -0.99
N GLU A 83 11.51 9.33 -1.57
CA GLU A 83 11.57 10.63 -0.93
C GLU A 83 10.15 11.16 -0.82
N VAL A 84 9.73 11.55 0.37
CA VAL A 84 8.44 12.17 0.66
C VAL A 84 8.71 13.58 1.17
N ILE A 85 8.14 14.59 0.52
CA ILE A 85 8.31 16.00 0.84
C ILE A 85 6.95 16.59 1.17
N ARG A 86 6.81 17.15 2.36
CA ARG A 86 5.66 17.96 2.74
C ARG A 86 5.75 19.33 2.08
N ILE A 87 4.72 19.74 1.35
CA ILE A 87 4.80 20.91 0.46
C ILE A 87 4.84 22.23 1.23
N ASP A 88 4.09 22.35 2.32
CA ASP A 88 3.97 23.59 3.11
C ASP A 88 5.22 23.91 3.94
N SER A 89 5.83 22.91 4.57
CA SER A 89 6.99 23.07 5.46
C SER A 89 8.33 22.77 4.78
N GLY A 90 8.32 22.01 3.68
CA GLY A 90 9.53 21.51 3.04
C GLY A 90 10.18 20.34 3.79
N GLU A 91 9.55 19.82 4.85
CA GLU A 91 10.03 18.64 5.56
C GLU A 91 10.13 17.46 4.61
N THR A 92 11.25 16.73 4.71
CA THR A 92 11.61 15.67 3.77
C THR A 92 11.99 14.41 4.53
N TRP A 93 11.36 13.30 4.16
CA TRP A 93 11.66 11.96 4.66
C TRP A 93 12.17 11.08 3.54
N LEU A 94 13.22 10.33 3.83
CA LEU A 94 13.79 9.33 2.93
C LEU A 94 13.50 7.95 3.49
N LEU A 95 12.84 7.14 2.68
CA LEU A 95 12.49 5.75 2.96
C LEU A 95 13.51 4.87 2.26
N ASN A 96 14.12 3.95 3.01
CA ASN A 96 14.97 2.90 2.46
C ASN A 96 14.40 1.54 2.83
N CYS A 97 13.82 0.88 1.85
CA CYS A 97 13.02 -0.32 2.02
C CYS A 97 13.73 -1.58 1.51
N THR A 98 13.59 -2.65 2.27
CA THR A 98 14.15 -3.98 1.97
C THR A 98 13.13 -5.07 2.30
N GLY A 99 13.44 -6.31 1.94
CA GLY A 99 12.56 -7.46 2.17
C GLY A 99 11.66 -7.77 0.97
N GLY A 100 11.15 -8.99 0.97
CA GLY A 100 10.21 -9.47 -0.03
C GLY A 100 8.79 -9.20 0.45
N GLY A 101 8.23 -8.03 0.14
CA GLY A 101 6.79 -7.84 0.32
C GLY A 101 5.99 -8.94 -0.40
N MET A 102 4.78 -9.25 0.10
CA MET A 102 3.72 -10.02 -0.57
C MET A 102 4.20 -11.12 -1.54
N SER A 103 4.34 -12.35 -1.02
CA SER A 103 4.67 -13.53 -1.82
C SER A 103 3.55 -13.89 -2.81
N VAL A 104 3.85 -13.81 -4.11
CA VAL A 104 2.93 -14.21 -5.17
C VAL A 104 3.30 -15.60 -5.68
N ASN A 105 2.36 -16.55 -5.60
CA ASN A 105 2.53 -17.86 -6.21
C ASN A 105 2.27 -17.74 -7.73
N TYR A 106 3.24 -18.11 -8.55
CA TYR A 106 3.13 -18.17 -10.01
C TYR A 106 3.48 -19.57 -10.49
N MET A 107 2.54 -20.26 -11.13
CA MET A 107 2.75 -21.59 -11.74
C MET A 107 3.33 -22.63 -10.75
N GLY A 108 2.98 -22.54 -9.46
CA GLY A 108 3.48 -23.45 -8.43
C GLY A 108 4.83 -23.04 -7.82
N VAL A 109 5.35 -21.86 -8.14
CA VAL A 109 6.58 -21.31 -7.56
C VAL A 109 6.23 -20.09 -6.72
N ASP A 110 6.58 -20.11 -5.43
CA ASP A 110 6.45 -18.97 -4.54
C ASP A 110 7.55 -17.94 -4.82
N PHE A 111 7.16 -16.78 -5.34
CA PHE A 111 8.06 -15.64 -5.53
C PHE A 111 7.80 -14.63 -4.42
N GLY A 112 8.68 -14.64 -3.42
CA GLY A 112 8.66 -13.77 -2.25
C GLY A 112 9.50 -14.44 -1.15
N GLY A 113 10.53 -13.76 -0.66
CA GLY A 113 11.27 -14.26 0.49
C GLY A 113 10.39 -14.24 1.73
N ASN A 114 10.57 -15.18 2.65
CA ASN A 114 9.98 -15.14 4.01
C ASN A 114 10.50 -13.97 4.86
N ASP A 115 11.21 -13.02 4.26
CA ASP A 115 11.85 -11.91 4.94
C ASP A 115 10.86 -10.75 5.04
N PRO A 116 10.68 -10.18 6.25
CA PRO A 116 9.72 -9.11 6.47
C PRO A 116 10.02 -7.90 5.59
N TYR A 117 8.97 -7.29 5.06
CA TYR A 117 9.09 -6.03 4.34
C TYR A 117 9.33 -4.92 5.35
N THR A 118 10.44 -4.19 5.20
CA THR A 118 10.83 -3.13 6.15
C THR A 118 11.27 -1.89 5.41
N CYS A 119 11.04 -0.71 5.99
CA CYS A 119 11.62 0.55 5.56
C CYS A 119 12.20 1.29 6.76
N ASP A 120 13.46 1.70 6.64
CA ASP A 120 14.00 2.74 7.52
C ASP A 120 13.53 4.12 7.03
N ILE A 121 12.99 4.92 7.94
CA ILE A 121 12.54 6.29 7.66
C ILE A 121 13.57 7.24 8.26
N THR A 122 14.18 8.06 7.41
CA THR A 122 15.23 8.99 7.81
C THR A 122 14.88 10.43 7.46
N GLN A 123 15.36 11.36 8.26
CA GLN A 123 15.26 12.80 8.05
C GLN A 123 16.63 13.40 8.40
N ASP A 124 17.17 14.24 7.51
CA ASP A 124 18.52 14.83 7.66
C ASP A 124 19.63 13.81 7.98
N GLY A 125 19.55 12.63 7.36
CA GLY A 125 20.52 11.54 7.52
C GLY A 125 20.40 10.76 8.85
N LYS A 126 19.40 11.04 9.68
CA LYS A 126 19.13 10.31 10.93
C LYS A 126 17.88 9.47 10.81
N LYS A 127 17.91 8.23 11.31
CA LYS A 127 16.70 7.39 11.43
C LYS A 127 15.75 8.03 12.44
N VAL A 128 14.55 8.36 11.99
CA VAL A 128 13.47 8.96 12.80
C VAL A 128 12.27 8.03 12.96
N GLY A 129 12.24 6.95 12.20
CA GLY A 129 11.12 6.03 12.18
C GLY A 129 11.40 4.77 11.37
N GLU A 130 10.37 3.92 11.28
CA GLU A 130 10.37 2.71 10.50
C GLU A 130 8.97 2.32 10.06
N PHE A 131 8.91 1.54 8.99
CA PHE A 131 7.74 0.80 8.55
C PHE A 131 8.11 -0.67 8.48
N ALA A 132 7.26 -1.57 8.95
CA ALA A 132 7.48 -3.00 8.82
C ALA A 132 6.17 -3.73 8.60
N MET A 133 6.16 -4.76 7.75
CA MET A 133 5.04 -5.66 7.48
C MET A 133 5.56 -7.09 7.41
N GLU A 134 4.83 -8.00 8.06
CA GLU A 134 5.16 -9.43 8.08
C GLU A 134 3.91 -10.27 7.81
N PRO A 135 4.05 -11.45 7.18
CA PRO A 135 2.96 -12.40 7.04
C PRO A 135 2.38 -12.76 8.41
N LYS A 136 1.05 -12.72 8.52
CA LYS A 136 0.38 -13.16 9.73
C LYS A 136 0.44 -14.70 9.79
N SER A 137 1.32 -15.22 10.65
CA SER A 137 1.40 -16.65 10.96
C SER A 137 0.09 -17.13 11.60
N ALA A 138 -0.81 -17.68 10.79
CA ALA A 138 -2.04 -18.30 11.26
C ALA A 138 -1.79 -19.79 11.54
N LEU A 139 -1.52 -20.14 12.80
CA LEU A 139 -1.52 -21.54 13.25
C LEU A 139 -2.94 -22.14 13.25
N ILE A 140 -4.00 -21.31 13.16
CA ILE A 140 -5.40 -21.73 13.16
C ILE A 140 -6.25 -20.68 12.41
N ASP A 141 -6.10 -20.57 11.10
CA ASP A 141 -7.08 -19.82 10.30
C ASP A 141 -7.37 -20.58 9.00
N ILE A 142 -8.65 -20.90 8.79
CA ILE A 142 -9.17 -21.58 7.58
C ILE A 142 -9.23 -20.58 6.41
N SER A 143 -8.84 -19.33 6.66
CA SER A 143 -8.66 -18.26 5.69
C SER A 143 -7.47 -18.56 4.77
N PHE A 144 -7.74 -18.71 3.46
CA PHE A 144 -6.72 -18.78 2.41
C PHE A 144 -6.04 -17.42 2.13
N GLU A 145 -6.50 -16.34 2.75
CA GLU A 145 -5.96 -15.00 2.56
C GLU A 145 -4.56 -14.89 3.17
N LYS A 146 -3.57 -14.47 2.37
CA LYS A 146 -2.21 -14.16 2.82
C LYS A 146 -2.17 -12.78 3.51
N LYS A 147 -2.80 -12.66 4.68
CA LYS A 147 -2.82 -11.40 5.45
C LYS A 147 -1.42 -11.04 5.92
N GLU A 148 -1.09 -9.76 5.83
CA GLU A 148 0.10 -9.18 6.43
C GLU A 148 -0.30 -8.14 7.47
N THR A 149 0.46 -8.08 8.57
CA THR A 149 0.29 -7.10 9.62
C THR A 149 1.62 -6.43 9.92
N GLY A 150 1.56 -5.20 10.41
CA GLY A 150 2.75 -4.41 10.59
C GLY A 150 2.53 -3.14 11.38
N VAL A 151 3.52 -2.27 11.31
CA VAL A 151 3.55 -1.00 12.02
C VAL A 151 4.22 0.07 11.18
N VAL A 152 3.72 1.29 11.28
CA VAL A 152 4.44 2.50 10.90
C VAL A 152 4.71 3.32 12.15
N ARG A 153 5.93 3.82 12.33
CA ARG A 153 6.31 4.64 13.48
C ARG A 153 7.24 5.77 13.06
N ILE A 154 6.96 6.99 13.53
CA ILE A 154 7.87 8.14 13.44
C ILE A 154 7.85 8.88 14.78
N GLY A 155 9.01 8.96 15.44
CA GLY A 155 9.11 9.48 16.80
C GLY A 155 8.26 8.68 17.79
N SER A 156 7.29 9.34 18.43
CA SER A 156 6.31 8.74 19.34
C SER A 156 5.01 8.31 18.66
N THR A 157 4.75 8.78 17.44
CA THR A 157 3.52 8.48 16.70
C THR A 157 3.68 7.13 16.00
N HIS A 158 2.71 6.24 16.17
CA HIS A 158 2.72 4.92 15.55
C HIS A 158 1.31 4.43 15.25
N PHE A 159 1.17 3.61 14.21
CA PHE A 159 -0.08 2.95 13.84
C PHE A 159 0.18 1.51 13.46
N ASN A 160 -0.76 0.63 13.80
CA ASN A 160 -0.80 -0.72 13.26
C ASN A 160 -1.27 -0.65 11.80
N VAL A 161 -0.68 -1.48 10.95
CA VAL A 161 -1.02 -1.57 9.54
C VAL A 161 -1.45 -3.00 9.23
N GLU A 162 -2.49 -3.17 8.42
CA GLU A 162 -3.01 -4.48 8.02
C GLU A 162 -3.43 -4.47 6.55
N THR A 163 -3.15 -5.54 5.81
CA THR A 163 -3.66 -5.69 4.44
C THR A 163 -5.16 -5.97 4.43
N VAL A 164 -5.88 -5.35 3.51
CA VAL A 164 -7.33 -5.55 3.34
C VAL A 164 -7.58 -6.33 2.06
N HIS A 165 -8.25 -7.47 2.19
CA HIS A 165 -8.55 -8.42 1.11
C HIS A 165 -10.03 -8.51 0.77
N THR A 166 -10.90 -7.82 1.52
CA THR A 166 -12.35 -7.87 1.34
C THR A 166 -12.86 -6.61 0.64
N SER A 167 -13.98 -6.75 -0.06
CA SER A 167 -14.65 -5.68 -0.79
C SER A 167 -16.16 -5.79 -0.56
N PRO A 168 -16.91 -4.67 -0.51
CA PRO A 168 -18.37 -4.71 -0.40
C PRO A 168 -19.03 -5.43 -1.58
N ASP A 169 -18.36 -5.45 -2.73
CA ASP A 169 -18.85 -6.02 -3.98
C ASP A 169 -18.38 -7.47 -4.20
N ALA A 170 -17.55 -8.02 -3.31
CA ALA A 170 -17.00 -9.37 -3.43
C ALA A 170 -17.65 -10.35 -2.44
N MET A 171 -18.06 -11.53 -2.94
CA MET A 171 -18.62 -12.59 -2.09
C MET A 171 -17.59 -13.29 -1.21
N MET A 172 -16.31 -13.19 -1.56
CA MET A 172 -15.18 -13.76 -0.85
C MET A 172 -14.01 -12.78 -0.91
N ALA A 173 -13.10 -12.89 0.05
CA ALA A 173 -11.87 -12.13 -0.01
C ALA A 173 -11.01 -12.55 -1.20
N VAL A 174 -10.19 -11.61 -1.68
CA VAL A 174 -9.25 -11.81 -2.78
C VAL A 174 -7.86 -12.16 -2.26
N ASP A 175 -7.10 -12.96 -3.00
CA ASP A 175 -5.73 -13.35 -2.60
C ASP A 175 -4.76 -12.15 -2.53
N ILE A 176 -5.06 -11.11 -3.32
CA ILE A 176 -4.25 -9.94 -3.58
C ILE A 176 -4.88 -8.75 -2.81
N PRO A 177 -4.21 -8.14 -1.82
CA PRO A 177 -4.72 -6.98 -1.08
C PRO A 177 -5.27 -5.88 -2.00
N LEU A 178 -6.44 -5.38 -1.64
CA LEU A 178 -7.08 -4.23 -2.27
C LEU A 178 -6.58 -2.91 -1.69
N GLY A 179 -5.95 -2.97 -0.52
CA GLY A 179 -5.38 -1.83 0.18
C GLY A 179 -4.84 -2.15 1.57
N TYR A 180 -4.64 -1.08 2.35
CA TYR A 180 -4.08 -1.14 3.70
C TYR A 180 -4.93 -0.33 4.68
N SER A 181 -5.18 -0.87 5.87
CA SER A 181 -5.86 -0.20 6.98
C SER A 181 -4.83 0.26 8.01
N PHE A 182 -4.95 1.50 8.49
CA PHE A 182 -4.12 2.10 9.53
C PHE A 182 -4.95 2.23 10.80
N LYS A 183 -4.48 1.64 11.89
CA LYS A 183 -5.22 1.56 13.16
C LYS A 183 -4.45 2.18 14.32
N GLU A 184 -5.15 2.97 15.12
CA GLU A 184 -4.69 3.41 16.44
C GLU A 184 -5.45 2.58 17.50
N GLY A 185 -4.74 1.65 18.14
CA GLY A 185 -5.39 0.60 18.93
C GLY A 185 -6.27 -0.27 18.02
N THR A 186 -7.58 -0.31 18.28
CA THR A 186 -8.57 -1.04 17.48
C THR A 186 -9.31 -0.16 16.47
N GLN A 187 -9.16 1.16 16.54
CA GLN A 187 -9.87 2.10 15.68
C GLN A 187 -9.11 2.25 14.36
N GLU A 188 -9.80 2.00 13.24
CA GLU A 188 -9.30 2.41 11.94
C GLU A 188 -9.36 3.94 11.82
N ILE A 189 -8.21 4.54 11.56
CA ILE A 189 -8.07 5.99 11.44
C ILE A 189 -7.77 6.44 10.01
N ALA A 190 -7.26 5.54 9.17
CA ALA A 190 -7.03 5.78 7.77
C ALA A 190 -7.01 4.47 6.98
N ALA A 191 -7.25 4.57 5.68
CA ALA A 191 -7.18 3.47 4.74
C ALA A 191 -6.60 3.94 3.41
N VAL A 192 -5.84 3.08 2.75
CA VAL A 192 -5.17 3.35 1.47
C VAL A 192 -5.69 2.36 0.44
N GLN A 193 -6.38 2.86 -0.60
CA GLN A 193 -6.83 2.06 -1.75
C GLN A 193 -5.62 1.93 -2.66
N THR A 194 -5.37 0.72 -3.13
CA THR A 194 -4.22 0.42 -3.98
C THR A 194 -4.63 -0.24 -5.28
N ASN A 195 -5.83 -0.84 -5.29
CA ASN A 195 -6.44 -1.35 -6.50
C ASN A 195 -7.24 -0.25 -7.23
N GLY A 196 -6.88 0.03 -8.49
CA GLY A 196 -7.53 1.09 -9.26
C GLY A 196 -7.03 2.48 -8.88
N THR A 197 -7.94 3.40 -8.51
CA THR A 197 -7.57 4.75 -8.09
C THR A 197 -6.90 4.70 -6.73
N ILE A 198 -5.64 5.13 -6.67
CA ILE A 198 -4.91 5.19 -5.41
C ILE A 198 -5.37 6.41 -4.62
N ALA A 199 -5.96 6.14 -3.46
CA ALA A 199 -6.53 7.16 -2.62
C ALA A 199 -6.33 6.81 -1.16
N VAL A 200 -6.04 7.83 -0.36
CA VAL A 200 -6.04 7.74 1.09
C VAL A 200 -7.30 8.42 1.62
N GLN A 201 -8.01 7.75 2.50
CA GLN A 201 -9.04 8.36 3.33
C GLN A 201 -8.56 8.29 4.77
N MET A 202 -8.74 9.37 5.53
CA MET A 202 -8.32 9.45 6.93
C MET A 202 -9.33 10.27 7.73
N LEU A 203 -9.48 9.95 9.02
CA LEU A 203 -10.35 10.72 9.90
C LEU A 203 -9.94 12.21 9.92
N PRO A 204 -10.90 13.13 10.08
CA PRO A 204 -10.63 14.56 9.90
C PRO A 204 -9.84 15.16 11.08
N GLU A 205 -10.09 14.64 12.29
CA GLU A 205 -9.51 15.12 13.56
C GLU A 205 -8.15 14.48 13.86
N LEU A 206 -7.25 14.50 12.89
CA LEU A 206 -5.87 14.03 13.07
C LEU A 206 -4.91 15.22 13.18
N SER A 207 -3.95 15.15 14.10
CA SER A 207 -2.87 16.12 14.14
C SER A 207 -2.04 16.04 12.86
N GLU A 208 -1.36 17.13 12.52
CA GLU A 208 -0.51 17.17 11.33
C GLU A 208 0.58 16.09 11.36
N GLN A 209 1.19 15.85 12.53
CA GLN A 209 2.14 14.74 12.71
C GLN A 209 1.52 13.37 12.40
N LYS A 210 0.26 13.11 12.81
CA LYS A 210 -0.43 11.86 12.48
C LYS A 210 -0.68 11.74 10.98
N LYS A 211 -1.05 12.84 10.31
CA LYS A 211 -1.22 12.88 8.85
C LYS A 211 0.09 12.60 8.12
N ASP A 212 1.21 13.14 8.60
CA ASP A 212 2.53 12.89 8.04
C ASP A 212 2.90 11.40 8.15
N VAL A 213 2.69 10.79 9.32
CA VAL A 213 2.93 9.34 9.53
C VAL A 213 2.05 8.48 8.62
N ILE A 214 0.77 8.83 8.44
CA ILE A 214 -0.13 8.14 7.51
C ILE A 214 0.36 8.29 6.06
N ALA A 215 0.79 9.49 5.66
CA ALA A 215 1.29 9.72 4.31
C ALA A 215 2.55 8.91 4.00
N ILE A 216 3.50 8.90 4.92
CA ILE A 216 4.73 8.13 4.81
C ILE A 216 4.42 6.62 4.81
N GLY A 217 3.51 6.18 5.68
CA GLY A 217 3.04 4.80 5.73
C GLY A 217 2.31 4.38 4.45
N ALA A 218 1.52 5.26 3.83
CA ALA A 218 0.85 5.00 2.56
C ALA A 218 1.85 4.81 1.42
N VAL A 219 2.90 5.65 1.35
CA VAL A 219 3.99 5.51 0.37
C VAL A 219 4.81 4.24 0.63
N ALA A 220 5.13 3.91 1.88
CA ALA A 220 5.83 2.68 2.22
C ALA A 220 4.99 1.44 1.84
N SER A 221 3.69 1.46 2.14
CA SER A 221 2.75 0.40 1.73
C SER A 221 2.68 0.27 0.20
N ALA A 222 2.83 1.37 -0.54
CA ALA A 222 2.97 1.36 -1.99
C ALA A 222 4.12 0.54 -2.49
N LEU A 223 5.26 0.74 -1.87
CA LEU A 223 6.50 0.10 -2.27
C LEU A 223 6.52 -1.38 -1.92
N SER A 224 5.75 -1.82 -0.91
CA SER A 224 5.63 -3.25 -0.58
C SER A 224 4.87 -4.04 -1.66
N TRP A 225 3.97 -3.38 -2.38
CA TRP A 225 3.18 -3.99 -3.45
C TRP A 225 4.02 -4.40 -4.66
N ARG A 226 3.92 -5.65 -5.14
CA ARG A 226 4.60 -6.11 -6.37
C ARG A 226 3.64 -6.91 -7.26
N PRO A 227 2.99 -6.28 -8.26
CA PRO A 227 2.14 -7.03 -9.19
C PRO A 227 2.99 -7.95 -10.08
N LYS A 228 2.44 -9.12 -10.42
CA LYS A 228 3.10 -10.15 -11.26
C LYS A 228 3.39 -9.60 -12.65
N LYS A 229 4.64 -9.68 -13.13
CA LYS A 229 4.94 -9.51 -14.57
C LYS A 229 4.25 -10.60 -15.39
#